data_AF-X8DM34-F1
#
_entry.id   AF-X8DM34-F1
#
_cell.length_a   1.000
_cell.length_b   1.000
_cell.length_c   1.000
_cell.angle_alpha   90.00
_cell.angle_beta   90.00
_cell.angle_gamma   90.00
#
_symmetry.space_group_name_H-M   'P 1'
#
loop_
_entity.id
_entity.type
_entity.pdbx_description
1 polymer ?
#
loop_
_entity_poly.entity_id
_entity_poly.type
_entity_poly.pdbx_seq_one_letter_code
_entity_poly.pdbx_strand_id
1 'polypeptide(L)' 'MDRLTGRGTESEPVIARRLETATVEMAAQTDFDVVIVNDQLENACAKLVSLLVGR' A
#
# COMPACT_ATOMS: atom_id res chain seq x y z
N MET A 1 4.78 5.23 7.56
CA MET A 1 3.91 6.03 8.44
C MET A 1 3.66 7.42 7.89
N ASP A 2 4.70 8.07 7.33
CA ASP A 2 4.69 9.46 6.86
C ASP A 2 3.55 9.82 5.89
N ARG A 3 3.00 8.88 5.12
CA ARG A 3 1.84 9.16 4.24
C ARG A 3 0.50 9.25 4.99
N LEU A 4 0.36 8.53 6.10
CA LEU A 4 -0.85 8.50 6.94
C LEU A 4 -0.83 9.57 8.03
N THR A 5 0.36 10.10 8.35
CA THR A 5 0.55 11.18 9.32
C THR A 5 0.86 12.53 8.68
N GLY A 6 1.47 12.54 7.49
CA GLY A 6 2.17 13.70 6.93
C GLY A 6 1.33 14.80 6.31
N ARG A 7 -0.01 14.68 6.27
CA ARG A 7 -0.87 15.81 5.88
C ARG A 7 -1.20 16.74 7.05
N GLY A 8 -0.97 16.32 8.30
CA GLY A 8 -1.08 17.17 9.50
C GLY A 8 -2.47 17.76 9.78
N THR A 9 -3.47 17.46 8.95
CA THR A 9 -4.85 18.01 9.05
C THR A 9 -5.81 17.10 9.81
N GLU A 10 -5.36 15.92 10.24
CA GLU A 10 -6.19 14.91 10.91
C GLU A 10 -5.82 14.79 12.39
N SER A 11 -6.82 14.56 13.24
CA SER A 11 -6.61 14.42 14.69
C SER A 11 -5.96 13.08 15.05
N GLU A 12 -5.32 12.99 16.22
CA GLU A 12 -4.68 11.77 16.70
C GLU A 12 -5.59 10.52 16.68
N PRO A 13 -6.88 10.59 17.10
CA PRO A 13 -7.77 9.44 17.01
C PRO A 13 -8.03 8.97 15.57
N VAL A 14 -8.05 9.90 14.61
CA VAL A 14 -8.23 9.58 13.20
C VAL A 14 -7.00 8.88 12.65
N ILE A 15 -5.81 9.38 12.99
CA ILE A 15 -4.53 8.77 12.61
C ILE A 15 -4.44 7.34 13.18
N ALA A 16 -4.74 7.16 14.47
CA ALA A 16 -4.72 5.85 15.12
C ALA A 16 -5.65 4.85 14.39
N ARG A 17 -6.87 5.28 14.04
CA ARG A 17 -7.80 4.44 13.28
C ARG A 17 -7.28 4.10 11.88
N ARG A 18 -6.66 5.05 11.18
CA ARG A 18 -6.05 4.79 9.86
C ARG A 18 -4.90 3.78 9.94
N LEU A 19 -4.06 3.87 10.97
CA LEU A 19 -2.95 2.93 11.18
C LEU A 19 -3.45 1.52 11.48
N GLU A 20 -4.50 1.40 12.30
CA GLU A 20 -5.15 0.12 12.57
C GLU A 20 -5.73 -0.49 11.30
N THR A 21 -6.49 0.29 10.51
CA THR A 21 -7.00 -0.15 9.21
C THR A 21 -5.88 -0.61 8.28
N ALA A 22 -4.80 0.18 8.15
CA ALA A 22 -3.67 -0.18 7.28
C ALA A 22 -2.97 -1.48 7.74
N THR A 23 -2.91 -1.74 9.04
CA THR A 23 -2.33 -2.97 9.59
C THR A 23 -3.17 -4.19 9.23
N VAL A 24 -4.49 -4.09 9.37
CA VAL A 24 -5.43 -5.16 9.00
C VAL A 24 -5.39 -5.43 7.49
N GLU A 25 -5.43 -4.37 6.68
CA GLU A 25 -5.37 -4.50 5.21
C GLU A 25 -4.05 -5.13 4.73
N MET A 26 -2.92 -4.77 5.34
CA MET A 26 -1.62 -5.32 4.98
C MET A 26 -1.46 -6.80 5.38
N ALA A 27 -2.14 -7.25 6.44
CA ALA A 27 -2.17 -8.66 6.82
C ALA A 27 -2.90 -9.52 5.77
N ALA A 28 -3.89 -8.94 5.06
CA ALA A 28 -4.63 -9.62 3.99
C ALA A 28 -3.87 -9.74 2.67
N GLN A 29 -2.61 -9.29 2.59
CA GLN A 29 -1.82 -9.38 1.34
C GLN A 29 -1.66 -10.83 0.82
N THR A 30 -1.75 -11.81 1.72
CA THR A 30 -1.62 -13.24 1.39
C THR A 30 -2.82 -13.80 0.63
N ASP A 31 -3.93 -13.05 0.57
CA ASP A 31 -5.14 -13.46 -0.14
C ASP A 31 -5.06 -13.19 -1.64
N PHE A 32 -3.99 -12.54 -2.11
CA PHE A 32 -3.75 -12.19 -3.50
C PHE A 32 -2.66 -13.07 -4.11
N ASP A 33 -2.80 -13.40 -5.40
CA ASP A 33 -1.85 -14.25 -6.12
C ASP A 33 -0.45 -13.63 -6.24
N VAL A 34 -0.38 -12.29 -6.31
CA VAL A 34 0.87 -11.53 -6.50
C VAL A 34 0.88 -10.26 -5.67
N VAL A 35 2.00 -10.02 -4.98
CA VAL A 35 2.28 -8.79 -4.24
C VAL A 35 3.37 -7.99 -4.94
N ILE A 36 3.08 -6.74 -5.31
CA ILE A 36 4.06 -5.81 -5.88
C ILE A 36 4.34 -4.69 -4.88
N VAL A 37 5.58 -4.63 -4.38
CA VAL A 37 6.06 -3.51 -3.57
C VAL A 37 6.25 -2.28 -4.47
N ASN A 38 5.62 -1.16 -4.10
CA ASN A 38 5.73 0.12 -4.80
C ASN A 38 6.78 1.02 -4.11
N ASP A 39 8.04 0.62 -4.22
CA ASP A 39 9.22 1.34 -3.72
C ASP A 39 9.76 2.34 -4.75
N GLN A 40 9.72 1.96 -6.04
CA GLN A 40 10.03 2.83 -7.18
C GLN A 40 8.91 2.73 -8.21
N LEU A 41 8.35 3.88 -8.60
CA LEU A 41 7.17 3.95 -9.44
C LEU A 41 7.36 3.22 -10.78
N GLU A 42 8.48 3.48 -11.45
CA GLU A 42 8.79 2.92 -12.77
C GLU A 42 8.89 1.40 -12.71
N ASN A 43 9.51 0.88 -11.64
CA ASN A 43 9.67 -0.57 -11.43
C ASN A 43 8.33 -1.25 -11.10
N ALA A 44 7.52 -0.63 -10.24
CA ALA A 44 6.20 -1.15 -9.90
C ALA A 44 5.28 -1.19 -11.13
N CYS A 45 5.30 -0.13 -11.94
CA CYS A 45 4.57 -0.07 -13.21
C CYS A 45 5.06 -1.15 -14.19
N ALA A 46 6.37 -1.34 -14.35
CA ALA A 46 6.90 -2.37 -15.22
C ALA A 46 6.47 -3.79 -14.80
N LYS A 47 6.51 -4.10 -13.49
CA LYS A 47 6.03 -5.38 -12.93
C LYS A 47 4.55 -5.61 -13.22
N LEU A 48 3.70 -4.59 -13.02
CA LEU A 48 2.27 -4.65 -13.34
C LEU A 48 2.02 -4.93 -14.83
N VAL A 49 2.71 -4.22 -15.72
CA VAL A 49 2.59 -4.44 -17.16
C VAL A 49 2.98 -5.87 -17.52
N SER A 50 4.08 -6.39 -16.96
CA SER A 50 4.53 -7.78 -17.20
C SER A 50 3.47 -8.81 -16.87
N LEU A 51 2.75 -8.65 -15.75
CA LEU A 51 1.65 -9.54 -15.37
C LEU A 51 0.47 -9.47 -16.34
N LEU A 52 0.15 -8.28 -16.85
CA LEU A 52 -0.97 -8.07 -17.77
C LEU A 52 -0.71 -8.62 -19.17
N VAL A 53 0.54 -8.56 -19.66
CA VAL A 53 0.90 -9.06 -21.00
C VAL A 53 1.37 -10.52 -21.02
N GLY A 54 1.47 -11.18 -19.87
CA GLY A 54 1.69 -12.63 -19.77
C GLY A 54 2.98 -13.15 -20.41
N ARG A 55 4.06 -12.36 -20.38
CA ARG A 55 5.37 -12.76 -20.93
C ARG A 55 6.26 -13.39 -19.85
#